data_AF-A0AAP3A865-F1
#
_entry.id   AF-A0AAP3A865-F1
#
_cell.length_a   1.000
_cell.length_b   1.000
_cell.length_c   1.000
_cell.angle_alpha   90.00
_cell.angle_beta   90.00
_cell.angle_gamma   90.00
#
_symmetry.space_group_name_H-M   'P 1'
#
loop_
_entity.id
_entity.type
_entity.pdbx_description
1 polymer ?
#
loop_
_entity_poly.entity_id
_entity_poly.type
_entity_poly.pdbx_seq_one_letter_code
_entity_poly.pdbx_strand_id
1 'polypeptide(L)'
;ETDAQGLAFESWFHDALSDGAAWFMMKLQTPAGIKFYKCRFTDIYQGPVLVAPIYWKYTATLELWERPLAPAPWGNYPEWIVGSS
;
A
#
# COMPACT_ATOMS: atom_id res chain seq x y z
N GLU A 1 -0.99 -18.42 -5.74
CA GLU A 1 -0.15 -18.09 -4.56
C GLU A 1 -0.50 -19.11 -3.49
N THR A 2 0.47 -19.80 -2.93
CA THR A 2 0.29 -21.02 -2.13
C THR A 2 -0.06 -20.74 -0.67
N ASP A 3 -0.51 -21.75 0.07
CA ASP A 3 -0.77 -21.64 1.52
C ASP A 3 0.45 -21.16 2.31
N ALA A 4 1.66 -21.54 1.86
CA ALA A 4 2.90 -21.05 2.45
C ALA A 4 3.08 -19.53 2.32
N GLN A 5 2.60 -18.92 1.23
CA GLN A 5 2.63 -17.46 1.06
C GLN A 5 1.60 -16.77 1.97
N GLY A 6 0.43 -17.40 2.16
CA GLY A 6 -0.55 -16.94 3.14
C GLY A 6 0.02 -16.94 4.56
N LEU A 7 0.62 -18.05 4.99
CA LEU A 7 1.27 -18.16 6.29
C LEU A 7 2.42 -17.16 6.46
N ALA A 8 3.24 -16.98 5.42
CA ALA A 8 4.34 -16.02 5.45
C ALA A 8 3.84 -14.58 5.64
N PHE A 9 2.71 -14.22 5.02
CA PHE A 9 2.10 -12.91 5.21
C PHE A 9 1.60 -12.71 6.64
N GLU A 10 0.89 -13.69 7.21
CA GLU A 10 0.38 -13.67 8.59
C GLU A 10 1.52 -13.51 9.60
N SER A 11 2.59 -14.31 9.47
CA SER A 11 3.76 -14.19 10.34
C SER A 11 4.48 -12.86 10.19
N TRP A 12 4.63 -12.35 8.96
CA TRP A 12 5.24 -11.04 8.72
C TRP A 12 4.42 -9.90 9.31
N PHE A 13 3.09 -9.95 9.17
CA PHE A 13 2.19 -8.94 9.74
C PHE A 13 2.28 -8.90 11.26
N HIS A 14 2.28 -10.06 11.91
CA HIS A 14 2.41 -10.16 13.37
C HIS A 14 3.82 -9.75 13.84
N ASP A 15 4.85 -10.48 13.42
CA ASP A 15 6.19 -10.39 13.99
C ASP A 15 6.95 -9.14 13.51
N ALA A 16 6.94 -8.88 12.19
CA ALA A 16 7.75 -7.83 11.61
C ALA A 16 7.05 -6.46 11.65
N LEU A 17 5.72 -6.45 11.59
CA LEU A 17 4.94 -5.21 11.58
C LEU A 17 4.25 -4.88 12.91
N SER A 18 4.45 -5.68 13.97
CA SER A 18 3.82 -5.46 15.27
C SER A 18 2.31 -5.32 15.13
N ASP A 19 1.68 -6.33 14.53
CA ASP A 19 0.25 -6.35 14.20
C ASP A 19 -0.19 -5.13 13.36
N GLY A 20 0.65 -4.73 12.41
CA GLY A 20 0.39 -3.64 11.47
C GLY A 20 0.73 -2.22 11.97
N ALA A 21 1.15 -2.06 13.23
CA ALA A 21 1.48 -0.77 13.82
C ALA A 21 2.80 -0.15 13.30
N ALA A 22 3.75 -0.99 12.86
CA ALA A 22 5.05 -0.53 12.40
C ALA A 22 5.01 0.04 10.97
N TRP A 23 5.88 1.00 10.71
CA TRP A 23 6.10 1.55 9.38
C TRP A 23 7.03 0.65 8.55
N PHE A 24 6.68 0.44 7.29
CA PHE A 24 7.46 -0.38 6.36
C PHE A 24 7.51 0.26 4.97
N MET A 25 8.45 -0.20 4.14
CA MET A 25 8.56 0.25 2.74
C MET A 25 7.81 -0.73 1.83
N MET A 26 6.89 -0.19 1.03
CA MET A 26 6.12 -0.98 0.06
C MET A 26 6.13 -0.31 -1.31
N LYS A 27 6.19 -1.14 -2.36
CA LYS A 27 6.02 -0.66 -3.73
C LYS A 27 4.53 -0.45 -3.99
N LEU A 28 4.10 0.80 -4.15
CA LEU A 28 2.70 1.18 -4.36
C LEU A 28 2.53 1.92 -5.69
N GLN A 29 1.39 1.68 -6.33
CA GLN A 29 0.96 2.46 -7.48
C GLN A 29 0.20 3.69 -7.00
N THR A 30 0.64 4.87 -7.45
CA THR A 30 0.07 6.17 -7.11
C THR A 30 -0.05 7.01 -8.39
N PRO A 31 -0.72 8.17 -8.37
CA PRO A 31 -0.69 9.10 -9.50
C PRO A 31 0.73 9.52 -9.90
N ALA A 32 1.70 9.49 -8.98
CA ALA A 32 3.11 9.77 -9.25
C ALA A 32 3.90 8.55 -9.80
N GLY A 33 3.20 7.49 -10.21
CA GLY A 33 3.75 6.24 -10.72
C GLY A 33 3.91 5.15 -9.65
N ILE A 34 4.64 4.09 -10.02
CA ILE A 34 4.93 2.95 -9.14
C ILE A 34 6.29 3.17 -8.46
N LYS A 35 6.27 3.45 -7.16
CA LYS A 35 7.47 3.76 -6.36
C LYS A 35 7.40 3.09 -4.99
N PHE A 36 8.52 3.06 -4.29
CA PHE A 36 8.56 2.65 -2.89
C PHE A 36 8.10 3.81 -2.01
N TYR A 37 7.12 3.55 -1.14
CA TYR A 37 6.61 4.49 -0.16
C TYR A 37 6.73 3.88 1.24
N LYS A 38 6.98 4.74 2.23
CA LYS A 38 6.86 4.38 3.63
C LYS A 38 5.38 4.43 4.01
N CYS A 39 4.83 3.30 4.45
CA CYS A 39 3.43 3.17 4.83
C CYS A 39 3.26 2.30 6.07
N ARG A 40 2.07 2.32 6.66
CA ARG A 40 1.64 1.39 7.71
C ARG A 40 0.18 1.01 7.54
N PHE A 41 -0.25 -0.06 8.19
CA PHE A 41 -1.66 -0.42 8.23
C PHE A 41 -2.41 0.55 9.14
N THR A 42 -3.64 0.90 8.77
CA THR A 42 -4.51 1.71 9.63
C THR A 42 -5.35 0.87 10.59
N ASP A 43 -5.60 -0.39 10.21
CA ASP A 43 -6.38 -1.38 10.93
C ASP A 43 -5.99 -2.79 10.44
N ILE A 44 -6.60 -3.83 11.00
CA ILE A 44 -6.47 -5.19 10.48
C ILE A 44 -6.94 -5.27 9.03
N TYR A 45 -6.24 -6.04 8.21
CA TYR A 45 -6.62 -6.28 6.82
C TYR A 45 -7.88 -7.15 6.74
N GLN A 46 -8.53 -7.12 5.58
CA GLN A 46 -9.64 -7.99 5.21
C GLN A 46 -9.15 -9.23 4.45
N GLY A 47 -9.74 -10.38 4.76
CA GLY A 47 -9.36 -11.68 4.20
C GLY A 47 -8.91 -12.66 5.31
N PRO A 48 -8.24 -13.77 4.96
CA PRO A 48 -7.88 -14.19 3.60
C PRO A 48 -9.10 -14.66 2.78
N VAL A 49 -9.18 -14.24 1.52
CA VAL A 49 -10.19 -14.75 0.56
C VAL A 49 -9.49 -15.61 -0.49
N LEU A 50 -9.91 -16.86 -0.64
CA LEU A 50 -9.41 -17.73 -1.71
C LEU A 50 -10.06 -17.33 -3.04
N VAL A 51 -9.24 -16.82 -3.98
CA VAL A 51 -9.67 -16.40 -5.32
C VAL A 51 -9.17 -17.40 -6.35
N ALA A 52 -10.01 -17.71 -7.33
CA ALA A 52 -9.66 -18.63 -8.42
C ALA A 52 -8.44 -18.13 -9.22
N PRO A 53 -7.59 -19.03 -9.75
CA PRO A 53 -7.60 -20.48 -9.55
C PRO A 53 -7.17 -20.96 -8.16
N ILE A 54 -6.21 -20.30 -7.50
CA ILE A 54 -5.76 -20.60 -6.11
C ILE A 54 -4.82 -19.48 -5.61
N TYR A 55 -5.39 -18.34 -5.26
CA TYR A 55 -4.65 -17.19 -4.72
C TYR A 55 -5.29 -16.70 -3.43
N TRP A 56 -4.47 -16.44 -2.42
CA TRP A 56 -4.92 -15.76 -1.21
C TRP A 56 -4.94 -14.25 -1.45
N LYS A 57 -6.12 -13.65 -1.35
CA LYS A 57 -6.29 -12.20 -1.49
C LYS A 57 -6.50 -11.56 -0.12
N TYR A 58 -5.70 -10.54 0.13
CA TYR A 58 -5.83 -9.62 1.26
C TYR A 58 -6.14 -8.22 0.75
N THR A 59 -6.99 -7.49 1.46
CA THR A 59 -7.29 -6.08 1.18
C THR A 59 -7.04 -5.27 2.44
N ALA A 60 -6.28 -4.19 2.34
CA ALA A 60 -5.96 -3.36 3.50
C ALA A 60 -5.98 -1.88 3.14
N THR A 61 -6.27 -1.04 4.14
CA THR A 61 -6.09 0.40 4.06
C THR A 61 -4.73 0.76 4.66
N LEU A 62 -3.93 1.48 3.89
CA LEU A 62 -2.59 1.90 4.27
C LEU A 62 -2.52 3.41 4.44
N GLU A 63 -1.89 3.86 5.52
CA GLU A 63 -1.50 5.25 5.71
C GLU A 63 -0.12 5.48 5.09
N LEU A 64 0.00 6.50 4.25
CA LEU A 64 1.29 6.94 3.69
C LEU A 64 1.97 7.94 4.63
N TRP A 65 3.27 7.75 4.86
CA TRP A 65 4.08 8.70 5.64
C TRP A 65 4.15 10.08 4.97
N GLU A 66 4.34 10.09 3.65
CA GLU A 66 4.37 11.30 2.85
C GLU A 66 3.49 11.11 1.62
N ARG A 67 2.65 12.11 1.33
CA ARG A 67 1.77 12.09 0.16
C ARG A 67 2.56 12.46 -1.08
N PRO A 68 2.45 11.69 -2.18
CA PRO A 68 3.02 12.11 -3.46
C PRO A 68 2.19 13.29 -4.00
N LEU A 69 2.72 14.50 -3.84
CA LEU A 69 2.10 15.74 -4.30
C LEU A 69 2.98 16.38 -5.37
N ALA A 70 2.35 17.15 -6.26
CA ALA A 70 3.08 18.09 -7.10
C ALA A 70 3.81 19.11 -6.20
N PRO A 71 4.98 19.62 -6.60
CA PRO A 71 5.69 20.62 -5.80
C PRO A 71 4.81 21.85 -5.50
N ALA A 72 5.00 22.47 -4.35
CA ALA A 72 4.35 23.77 -4.10
C ALA A 72 4.93 24.84 -5.04
N PRO A 73 4.13 25.81 -5.53
CA PRO A 73 2.70 26.06 -5.25
C PRO A 73 1.76 25.49 -6.33
N TRP A 74 2.19 24.50 -7.13
CA TRP A 74 1.43 24.01 -8.29
C TRP A 74 0.02 23.52 -7.96
N GLY A 75 -0.24 23.11 -6.71
CA GLY A 75 -1.58 22.76 -6.24
C GLY A 75 -2.63 23.88 -6.39
N ASN A 76 -2.21 25.15 -6.52
CA ASN A 76 -3.11 26.28 -6.80
C ASN A 76 -3.50 26.41 -8.28
N TYR A 77 -2.84 25.68 -9.17
CA TYR A 77 -3.02 25.71 -10.63
C TYR A 77 -3.21 24.29 -11.19
N PRO A 78 -4.24 23.55 -10.72
CA PRO A 78 -4.45 22.14 -11.09
C PRO A 78 -4.60 21.94 -12.62
N GLU A 79 -5.12 22.92 -13.34
CA GLU A 79 -5.26 22.90 -14.80
C GLU A 79 -3.90 22.79 -15.51
N TRP A 80 -2.84 23.36 -14.95
CA TRP A 80 -1.48 23.26 -15.50
C TRP A 80 -0.84 21.92 -15.19
N ILE A 81 -1.20 21.28 -14.07
CA ILE A 81 -0.75 19.92 -13.73
C ILE A 81 -1.37 18.88 -14.68
N VAL A 82 -2.66 19.05 -15.00
CA VAL A 82 -3.37 18.12 -15.89
C VAL A 82 -2.97 18.33 -17.36
N GLY A 83 -2.76 19.58 -17.78
CA GLY A 83 -2.41 19.92 -19.17
C GLY A 83 -0.96 19.63 -19.57
N SER A 84 -0.09 19.23 -18.63
CA SER A 84 1.33 18.93 -18.90
C SER A 84 1.59 17.48 -19.33
N SER A 85 0.55 16.68 -19.55
CA SER A 85 0.62 15.27 -19.95
C SER A 85 0.96 15.06 -21.42
#